data_AF-A0A448ZKA5-F1
#
_entry.id   AF-A0A448ZKA5-F1
#
_cell.length_a   1.000
_cell.length_b   1.000
_cell.length_c   1.000
_cell.angle_alpha   90.00
_cell.angle_beta   90.00
_cell.angle_gamma   90.00
#
_symmetry.space_group_name_H-M   'P 1'
#
loop_
_entity.id
_entity.type
_entity.pdbx_description
1 polymer ?
#
loop_
_entity_poly.entity_id
_entity_poly.type
_entity_poly.pdbx_seq_one_letter_code
_entity_poly.pdbx_strand_id
1 'polypeptide(L)'
;MNLEVIRGTDQVDILAKVLGECLVREKQPGTSLMICPDLFPSNFLSFLEVYNMLQDGVLVDNDLGGRIQIAPFHPYFEFEGSGDNIDNLTNRSPFPIFHILREEEVGVAVDALNGDSEKVWKRNVELLEELEEQLGRDKATKVLSGEEPDIITSKKVKEVLKMMKKNRPI
;
A
#
# COMPACT_ATOMS: atom_id res chain seq x y z
N MET A 1 4.22 -3.11 -14.27
CA MET A 1 3.39 -3.04 -13.04
C MET A 1 2.01 -3.57 -13.37
N ASN A 2 1.50 -4.52 -12.59
CA ASN A 2 0.13 -5.04 -12.67
C ASN A 2 -0.68 -4.57 -11.47
N LEU A 3 -1.98 -4.39 -11.63
CA LEU A 3 -2.89 -4.02 -10.55
C LEU A 3 -4.18 -4.81 -10.71
N GLU A 4 -4.55 -5.55 -9.66
CA GLU A 4 -5.75 -6.37 -9.64
C GLU A 4 -6.57 -6.10 -8.37
N VAL A 5 -7.89 -6.02 -8.53
CA VAL A 5 -8.83 -5.91 -7.42
C VAL A 5 -9.52 -7.25 -7.22
N ILE A 6 -9.26 -7.90 -6.09
CA ILE A 6 -9.90 -9.14 -5.68
C ILE A 6 -11.05 -8.80 -4.73
N ARG A 7 -12.27 -9.14 -5.13
CA ARG A 7 -13.49 -8.98 -4.32
C ARG A 7 -13.84 -10.26 -3.59
N GLY A 8 -14.43 -10.12 -2.41
CA GLY A 8 -14.84 -11.23 -1.56
C GLY A 8 -13.92 -11.47 -0.36
N THR A 9 -14.37 -12.35 0.53
CA THR A 9 -13.73 -12.63 1.82
C THR A 9 -13.16 -14.04 1.92
N ASP A 10 -13.26 -14.84 0.85
CA ASP A 10 -12.76 -16.21 0.84
C ASP A 10 -11.23 -16.20 0.75
N GLN A 11 -10.60 -16.57 1.85
CA GLN A 11 -9.15 -16.58 1.97
C GLN A 11 -8.51 -17.57 1.00
N VAL A 12 -9.14 -18.71 0.71
CA VAL A 12 -8.56 -19.71 -0.20
C VAL A 12 -8.50 -19.18 -1.63
N ASP A 13 -9.58 -18.53 -2.09
CA ASP A 13 -9.61 -17.89 -3.40
C ASP A 13 -8.58 -16.75 -3.50
N ILE A 14 -8.46 -15.93 -2.46
CA ILE A 14 -7.47 -14.85 -2.42
C ILE A 14 -6.04 -15.40 -2.44
N LEU A 15 -5.72 -16.40 -1.61
CA LEU A 15 -4.41 -17.05 -1.59
C LEU A 15 -4.06 -17.64 -2.95
N ALA A 16 -5.02 -18.31 -3.61
CA ALA A 16 -4.81 -18.89 -4.93
C ALA A 16 -4.50 -17.83 -6.00
N LYS A 17 -5.22 -16.69 -5.98
CA LYS A 17 -4.97 -15.57 -6.91
C LYS A 17 -3.64 -14.89 -6.66
N VAL A 18 -3.28 -14.66 -5.39
CA VAL A 18 -1.98 -14.08 -5.01
C VAL A 18 -0.85 -15.02 -5.45
N LEU A 19 -0.96 -16.33 -5.20
CA LEU A 19 0.00 -17.32 -5.69
C LEU A 19 0.12 -17.29 -7.22
N GLY A 20 -1.01 -17.27 -7.93
CA GLY A 20 -1.04 -17.17 -9.39
C GLY A 20 -0.23 -15.98 -9.89
N GLU A 21 -0.40 -14.82 -9.27
CA GLU A 21 0.36 -13.62 -9.63
C GLU A 21 1.84 -13.72 -9.25
N CYS A 22 2.19 -14.31 -8.10
CA CYS A 22 3.58 -14.57 -7.73
C CYS A 22 4.30 -15.43 -8.79
N LEU A 23 3.64 -16.48 -9.29
CA LEU A 23 4.17 -17.35 -10.35
C LEU A 23 4.36 -16.61 -11.69
N VAL A 24 3.51 -15.62 -11.98
CA VAL A 24 3.67 -14.75 -13.15
C VAL A 24 4.87 -13.82 -12.96
N ARG A 25 4.97 -13.17 -11.78
CA ARG A 25 6.06 -12.22 -11.46
C ARG A 25 7.41 -12.88 -11.35
N GLU A 26 7.50 -14.13 -10.92
CA GLU A 26 8.78 -14.87 -10.92
C GLU A 26 9.41 -14.89 -12.32
N LYS A 27 8.59 -14.96 -13.36
CA LYS A 27 9.02 -15.06 -14.77
C LYS A 27 9.03 -13.74 -15.53
N GLN A 28 8.40 -12.70 -14.98
CA GLN A 28 8.16 -11.45 -15.69
C GLN A 28 8.53 -10.24 -14.84
N PRO A 29 9.42 -9.35 -15.34
CA PRO A 29 9.84 -8.16 -14.62
C PRO A 29 8.71 -7.24 -14.15
N GLY A 30 8.98 -6.50 -13.08
CA GLY A 30 8.09 -5.51 -12.48
C GLY A 30 7.27 -6.03 -11.30
N THR A 31 6.44 -5.14 -10.77
CA THR A 31 5.70 -5.35 -9.52
C THR A 31 4.19 -5.51 -9.73
N SER A 32 3.50 -6.04 -8.73
CA SER A 32 2.03 -6.19 -8.76
C SER A 32 1.37 -5.74 -7.47
N LEU A 33 0.20 -5.11 -7.57
CA LEU A 33 -0.65 -4.78 -6.43
C LEU A 33 -1.91 -5.62 -6.46
N MET A 34 -2.05 -6.52 -5.49
CA MET A 34 -3.27 -7.30 -5.26
C MET A 34 -4.10 -6.60 -4.19
N ILE A 35 -5.12 -5.85 -4.61
CA ILE A 35 -5.97 -5.04 -3.73
C ILE A 35 -7.16 -5.90 -3.31
N CYS A 36 -7.36 -6.07 -2.01
CA CYS A 36 -8.38 -6.95 -1.43
C CYS A 36 -9.32 -6.14 -0.51
N PRO A 37 -10.23 -5.29 -1.03
CA PRO A 37 -11.02 -4.36 -0.22
C PRO A 37 -11.91 -5.03 0.83
N ASP A 38 -12.33 -6.27 0.57
CA ASP A 38 -13.26 -7.01 1.41
C ASP A 38 -12.51 -7.91 2.43
N LEU A 39 -11.18 -8.09 2.30
CA LEU A 39 -10.37 -8.96 3.18
C LEU A 39 -9.99 -8.26 4.47
N PHE A 40 -10.80 -8.42 5.52
CA PHE A 40 -10.53 -7.86 6.84
C PHE A 40 -10.23 -6.35 6.86
N PRO A 41 -11.05 -5.48 6.22
CA PRO A 41 -10.75 -4.07 6.02
C PRO A 41 -10.48 -3.27 7.31
N SER A 42 -10.97 -3.75 8.46
CA SER A 42 -10.79 -3.12 9.77
C SER A 42 -10.16 -4.04 10.81
N ASN A 43 -9.65 -5.21 10.42
CA ASN A 43 -9.03 -6.15 11.34
C ASN A 43 -7.63 -6.53 10.84
N PHE A 44 -6.65 -5.71 11.23
CA PHE A 44 -5.26 -5.88 10.82
C PHE A 44 -4.66 -7.21 11.26
N LEU A 45 -4.97 -7.70 12.47
CA LEU A 45 -4.41 -8.95 12.98
C LEU A 45 -4.86 -10.15 12.14
N SER A 46 -6.14 -10.21 11.77
CA SER A 46 -6.63 -11.28 10.88
C SER A 46 -6.09 -11.15 9.45
N PHE A 47 -5.84 -9.93 8.95
CA PHE A 47 -5.10 -9.75 7.71
C PHE A 47 -3.66 -10.26 7.82
N LEU A 48 -2.99 -9.99 8.93
CA LEU A 48 -1.61 -10.42 9.19
C LEU A 48 -1.49 -11.94 9.24
N GLU A 49 -2.50 -12.65 9.78
CA GLU A 49 -2.57 -14.12 9.73
C GLU A 49 -2.55 -14.63 8.28
N VAL A 50 -3.34 -14.04 7.38
CA VAL A 50 -3.36 -14.41 5.95
C VAL A 50 -2.02 -14.08 5.28
N TYR A 51 -1.43 -12.92 5.61
CA TYR A 51 -0.11 -12.55 5.14
C TYR A 51 0.97 -13.56 5.57
N ASN A 52 0.95 -14.00 6.82
CA ASN A 52 1.90 -15.00 7.32
C ASN A 52 1.71 -16.35 6.62
N MET A 53 0.46 -16.76 6.33
CA MET A 53 0.20 -17.96 5.51
C MET A 53 0.79 -17.84 4.10
N LEU A 54 0.79 -16.64 3.50
CA LEU A 54 1.45 -16.41 2.23
C LEU A 54 2.97 -16.56 2.33
N GLN A 55 3.59 -15.87 3.31
CA GLN A 55 5.04 -15.87 3.50
C GLN A 55 5.58 -17.25 3.86
N ASP A 56 5.05 -17.85 4.92
CA ASP A 56 5.64 -19.02 5.56
C ASP A 56 5.11 -20.34 4.99
N GLY A 57 3.97 -20.31 4.29
CA GLY A 57 3.38 -21.47 3.64
C GLY A 57 3.49 -21.38 2.12
N VAL A 58 2.68 -20.52 1.51
CA VAL A 58 2.47 -20.50 0.05
C VAL A 58 3.77 -20.25 -0.72
N LEU A 59 4.59 -19.28 -0.33
CA LEU A 59 5.84 -19.00 -1.03
C LEU A 59 6.88 -20.11 -0.84
N VAL A 60 6.98 -20.67 0.37
CA VAL A 60 7.92 -21.74 0.70
C VAL A 60 7.56 -23.02 -0.07
N ASP A 61 6.29 -23.43 -0.04
CA ASP A 61 5.80 -24.66 -0.66
C ASP A 61 5.90 -24.65 -2.20
N ASN A 62 6.10 -23.49 -2.81
CA ASN A 62 6.17 -23.31 -4.26
C ASN A 62 7.56 -22.85 -4.76
N ASP A 63 8.61 -22.98 -3.93
CA ASP A 63 9.99 -22.59 -4.25
C ASP A 63 10.16 -21.10 -4.64
N LEU A 64 9.30 -20.23 -4.09
CA LEU A 64 9.30 -18.78 -4.35
C LEU A 64 10.03 -17.97 -3.26
N GLY A 65 10.37 -18.59 -2.12
CA GLY A 65 11.20 -17.95 -1.09
C GLY A 65 12.57 -17.56 -1.63
N GLY A 66 13.03 -16.33 -1.34
CA GLY A 66 14.27 -15.78 -1.89
C GLY A 66 14.16 -15.29 -3.35
N ARG A 67 12.97 -15.37 -3.95
CA ARG A 67 12.70 -14.93 -5.34
C ARG A 67 11.61 -13.88 -5.39
N ILE A 68 10.57 -14.06 -4.59
CA ILE A 68 9.41 -13.19 -4.50
C ILE A 68 9.29 -12.69 -3.06
N GLN A 69 9.16 -11.37 -2.92
CA GLN A 69 8.81 -10.71 -1.69
C GLN A 69 7.36 -10.20 -1.80
N ILE A 70 6.58 -10.33 -0.73
CA ILE A 70 5.26 -9.68 -0.62
C ILE A 70 5.37 -8.64 0.49
N ALA A 71 5.13 -7.38 0.16
CA ALA A 71 5.01 -6.31 1.14
C ALA A 71 3.53 -6.10 1.50
N PRO A 72 3.14 -6.21 2.79
CA PRO A 72 1.77 -5.98 3.24
C PRO A 72 1.49 -4.48 3.40
N PHE A 73 0.30 -4.06 2.95
CA PHE A 73 -0.27 -2.75 3.27
C PHE A 73 -1.71 -2.92 3.77
N HIS A 74 -2.11 -2.10 4.74
CA HIS A 74 -3.43 -2.21 5.37
C HIS A 74 -3.88 -0.87 5.96
N PRO A 75 -5.19 -0.53 6.02
CA PRO A 75 -5.66 0.73 6.61
C PRO A 75 -5.23 0.93 8.06
N TYR A 76 -5.11 -0.17 8.80
CA TYR A 76 -4.71 -0.22 10.20
C TYR A 76 -3.32 -0.85 10.38
N PHE A 77 -2.44 -0.73 9.38
CA PHE A 77 -1.07 -1.27 9.50
C PHE A 77 -0.35 -0.66 10.70
N GLU A 78 0.30 -1.52 11.46
CA GLU A 78 1.16 -1.19 12.60
C GLU A 78 2.41 -2.07 12.54
N PHE A 79 3.60 -1.46 12.54
CA PHE A 79 4.85 -2.17 12.77
C PHE A 79 4.93 -2.65 14.21
N GLU A 80 5.51 -3.83 14.42
CA GLU A 80 5.62 -4.40 15.77
C GLU A 80 6.31 -3.44 16.74
N GLY A 81 5.61 -3.07 17.81
CA GLY A 81 6.13 -2.16 18.83
C GLY A 81 6.09 -0.67 18.46
N SER A 82 5.63 -0.28 17.27
CA SER A 82 5.56 1.13 16.86
C SER A 82 4.36 1.89 17.46
N GLY A 83 3.31 1.21 17.96
CA GLY A 83 2.14 1.91 18.50
C GLY A 83 1.50 2.83 17.45
N ASP A 84 1.17 4.07 17.81
CA ASP A 84 0.61 5.07 16.87
C ASP A 84 1.66 5.99 16.22
N ASN A 85 2.90 5.53 16.12
CA ASN A 85 3.96 6.28 15.45
C ASN A 85 3.66 6.51 13.96
N ILE A 86 4.27 7.56 13.40
CA ILE A 86 4.04 8.00 12.03
C ILE A 86 4.66 7.08 10.97
N ASP A 87 5.69 6.31 11.34
CA ASP A 87 6.33 5.30 10.49
C ASP A 87 5.33 4.29 9.93
N ASN A 88 4.31 3.93 10.70
CA ASN A 88 3.21 3.08 10.26
C ASN A 88 2.56 3.58 8.97
N LEU A 89 2.50 4.91 8.76
CA LEU A 89 1.90 5.48 7.55
C LEU A 89 2.66 5.11 6.27
N THR A 90 3.91 4.66 6.37
CA THR A 90 4.68 4.16 5.22
C THR A 90 4.07 2.88 4.60
N ASN A 91 3.33 2.12 5.41
CA ASN A 91 2.66 0.87 5.01
C ASN A 91 1.14 0.91 5.22
N ARG A 92 0.58 2.03 5.67
CA ARG A 92 -0.88 2.22 5.65
C ARG A 92 -1.35 2.49 4.22
N SER A 93 -2.53 1.98 3.90
CA SER A 93 -3.16 2.21 2.59
C SER A 93 -4.68 2.15 2.72
N PRO A 94 -5.45 2.66 1.74
CA PRO A 94 -6.92 2.71 1.85
C PRO A 94 -7.61 1.35 1.92
N PHE A 95 -6.95 0.30 1.46
CA PHE A 95 -7.46 -1.07 1.43
C PHE A 95 -6.36 -2.08 1.80
N PRO A 96 -6.70 -3.29 2.27
CA PRO A 96 -5.75 -4.38 2.35
C PRO A 96 -5.10 -4.65 0.99
N ILE A 97 -3.77 -4.67 0.91
CA ILE A 97 -3.01 -4.88 -0.32
C ILE A 97 -1.82 -5.80 -0.08
N PHE A 98 -1.61 -6.73 -1.00
CA PHE A 98 -0.37 -7.49 -1.13
C PHE A 98 0.44 -6.92 -2.31
N HIS A 99 1.57 -6.28 -2.02
CA HIS A 99 2.48 -5.76 -3.04
C HIS A 99 3.56 -6.80 -3.36
N ILE A 100 3.47 -7.39 -4.53
CA ILE A 100 4.35 -8.46 -4.99
C ILE A 100 5.54 -7.85 -5.72
N LEU A 101 6.74 -8.24 -5.28
CA LEU A 101 8.03 -7.73 -5.73
C LEU A 101 8.94 -8.92 -6.06
N ARG A 102 9.81 -8.75 -7.06
CA ARG A 102 10.89 -9.71 -7.34
C ARG A 102 12.11 -9.33 -6.50
N GLU A 103 12.66 -10.26 -5.73
CA GLU A 103 13.81 -9.97 -4.88
C GLU A 103 15.04 -9.52 -5.67
N GLU A 104 15.25 -10.05 -6.88
CA GLU A 104 16.30 -9.60 -7.79
C GLU A 104 16.18 -8.10 -8.10
N GLU A 105 14.97 -7.61 -8.36
CA GLU A 105 14.72 -6.20 -8.71
C GLU A 105 14.84 -5.30 -7.48
N VAL A 106 14.40 -5.79 -6.32
CA VAL A 106 14.63 -5.12 -5.02
C VAL A 106 16.12 -5.00 -4.76
N GLY A 107 16.91 -6.05 -4.98
CA GLY A 107 18.37 -6.04 -4.84
C GLY A 107 19.03 -4.98 -5.72
N VAL A 108 18.67 -4.94 -7.02
CA VAL A 108 19.16 -3.90 -7.94
C VAL A 108 18.80 -2.48 -7.47
N ALA A 109 17.59 -2.28 -6.95
CA ALA A 109 17.16 -0.99 -6.42
C ALA A 109 17.96 -0.59 -5.15
N VAL A 110 18.24 -1.55 -4.27
CA VAL A 110 19.04 -1.35 -3.06
C VAL A 110 20.50 -1.07 -3.39
N ASP A 111 21.09 -1.77 -4.35
CA ASP A 111 22.45 -1.52 -4.84
C ASP A 111 22.59 -0.10 -5.39
N ALA A 112 21.58 0.38 -6.12
CA ALA A 112 21.52 1.77 -6.61
C ALA A 112 21.48 2.81 -5.47
N LEU A 113 21.07 2.40 -4.25
CA LEU A 113 21.09 3.21 -3.03
C LEU A 113 22.35 3.00 -2.17
N ASN A 114 23.41 2.43 -2.77
CA ASN A 114 24.65 2.03 -2.11
C ASN A 114 24.46 0.94 -1.06
N GLY A 115 23.54 0.00 -1.30
CA GLY A 115 23.32 -1.16 -0.44
C GLY A 115 22.49 -0.85 0.82
N ASP A 116 21.91 0.35 0.93
CA ASP A 116 21.20 0.79 2.13
C ASP A 116 19.71 0.93 1.86
N SER A 117 18.97 -0.16 2.06
CA SER A 117 17.51 -0.21 1.93
C SER A 117 16.81 0.64 3.00
N GLU A 118 17.44 0.87 4.16
CA GLU A 118 16.88 1.70 5.22
C GLU A 118 16.76 3.16 4.78
N LYS A 119 17.55 3.63 3.81
CA LYS A 119 17.41 5.00 3.27
C LYS A 119 16.03 5.27 2.70
N VAL A 120 15.40 4.28 2.05
CA VAL A 120 14.04 4.45 1.50
C VAL A 120 13.06 4.65 2.64
N TRP A 121 13.13 3.78 3.64
CA TRP A 121 12.26 3.85 4.81
C TRP A 121 12.47 5.15 5.60
N LYS A 122 13.73 5.49 5.96
CA LYS A 122 14.07 6.73 6.68
C LYS A 122 13.58 7.96 5.94
N ARG A 123 13.82 8.05 4.63
CA ARG A 123 13.34 9.17 3.81
C ARG A 123 11.82 9.29 3.82
N ASN A 124 11.09 8.17 3.79
CA ASN A 124 9.64 8.19 3.88
C ASN A 124 9.17 8.66 5.26
N VAL A 125 9.81 8.18 6.34
CA VAL A 125 9.50 8.62 7.71
C VAL A 125 9.78 10.11 7.87
N GLU A 126 10.95 10.60 7.47
CA GLU A 126 11.31 12.03 7.51
C GLU A 126 10.28 12.90 6.76
N LEU A 127 9.90 12.50 5.55
CA LEU A 127 8.88 13.21 4.77
C LEU A 127 7.52 13.23 5.49
N LEU A 128 7.15 12.12 6.13
CA LEU A 128 5.89 12.03 6.87
C LEU A 128 5.93 12.90 8.13
N GLU A 129 7.04 12.91 8.86
CA GLU A 129 7.26 13.78 10.03
C GLU A 129 7.15 15.26 9.63
N GLU A 130 7.77 15.67 8.51
CA GLU A 130 7.63 17.02 7.96
C GLU A 130 6.18 17.36 7.60
N LEU A 131 5.45 16.42 6.98
CA LEU A 131 4.03 16.60 6.64
C LEU A 131 3.15 16.75 7.88
N GLU A 132 3.43 15.97 8.93
CA GLU A 132 2.74 16.07 10.21
C GLU A 132 3.02 17.41 10.90
N GLU A 133 4.28 17.86 10.93
CA GLU A 133 4.63 19.16 11.51
C GLU A 133 3.87 20.30 10.81
N GLN A 134 3.72 20.22 9.49
CA GLN A 134 3.05 21.25 8.69
C GLN A 134 1.51 21.22 8.77
N LEU A 135 0.91 20.02 8.82
CA LEU A 135 -0.54 19.85 8.66
C LEU A 135 -1.26 19.45 9.95
N GLY A 136 -0.53 18.88 10.91
CA GLY A 136 -1.05 18.14 12.06
C GLY A 136 -1.42 16.68 11.73
N ARG A 137 -1.25 15.78 12.71
CA ARG A 137 -1.53 14.32 12.66
C ARG A 137 -2.80 13.96 11.91
N ASP A 138 -3.93 14.58 12.27
CA ASP A 138 -5.24 14.27 11.72
C ASP A 138 -5.31 14.52 10.20
N LYS A 139 -4.74 15.63 9.74
CA LYS A 139 -4.75 15.97 8.31
C LYS A 139 -3.75 15.13 7.53
N ALA A 140 -2.56 14.91 8.09
CA ALA A 140 -1.56 14.03 7.49
C ALA A 140 -2.13 12.62 7.28
N THR A 141 -2.78 12.07 8.31
CA THR A 141 -3.44 10.76 8.26
C THR A 141 -4.51 10.70 7.18
N LYS A 142 -5.38 11.72 7.08
CA LYS A 142 -6.44 11.78 6.05
C LYS A 142 -5.91 11.82 4.62
N VAL A 143 -4.89 12.64 4.38
CA VAL A 143 -4.25 12.73 3.05
C VAL A 143 -3.68 11.37 2.65
N LEU A 144 -3.10 10.63 3.59
CA LEU A 144 -2.44 9.35 3.34
C LEU A 144 -3.41 8.16 3.28
N SER A 145 -4.55 8.25 3.96
CA SER A 145 -5.63 7.25 3.86
C SER A 145 -6.46 7.38 2.59
N GLY A 146 -6.13 8.33 1.70
CA GLY A 146 -6.88 8.60 0.48
C GLY A 146 -8.22 9.29 0.73
N GLU A 147 -8.46 9.78 1.95
CA GLU A 147 -9.56 10.70 2.21
C GLU A 147 -9.23 12.04 1.55
N GLU A 148 -9.97 12.39 0.50
CA GLU A 148 -9.78 13.68 -0.15
C GLU A 148 -9.98 14.80 0.88
N PRO A 149 -9.04 15.75 1.02
CA PRO A 149 -9.26 16.95 1.80
C PRO A 149 -10.34 17.77 1.08
N ASP A 150 -11.59 17.63 1.51
CA ASP A 150 -12.83 18.21 0.97
C ASP A 150 -12.60 19.30 -0.11
N ILE A 151 -12.27 18.87 -1.32
CA ILE A 151 -11.79 19.75 -2.40
C ILE A 151 -12.93 20.67 -2.84
N ILE A 152 -14.17 20.23 -2.67
CA ILE A 152 -15.39 21.01 -2.92
C ILE A 152 -15.48 22.22 -1.98
N THR A 153 -14.90 22.15 -0.78
CA THR A 153 -14.89 23.29 0.15
C THR A 153 -13.79 24.31 -0.12
N SER A 154 -12.76 23.93 -0.88
CA SER A 154 -11.67 24.81 -1.30
C SER A 154 -12.22 26.06 -1.98
N LYS A 155 -11.75 27.23 -1.52
CA LYS A 155 -12.11 28.54 -2.06
C LYS A 155 -11.88 28.59 -3.58
N LYS A 156 -10.80 27.94 -4.05
CA LYS A 156 -10.39 27.88 -5.45
C LYS A 156 -11.36 27.04 -6.30
N VAL A 157 -11.85 25.91 -5.77
CA VAL A 157 -12.82 25.04 -6.45
C VAL A 157 -14.21 25.66 -6.46
N LYS A 158 -14.62 26.33 -5.37
CA LYS A 158 -15.84 27.14 -5.35
C LYS A 158 -15.82 28.25 -6.39
N GLU A 159 -14.68 28.92 -6.59
CA GLU A 159 -14.52 29.94 -7.63
C GLU A 159 -14.65 29.36 -9.03
N VAL A 160 -14.01 28.23 -9.32
CA VAL A 160 -14.13 27.52 -10.61
C VAL A 160 -15.58 27.07 -10.86
N LEU A 161 -16.23 26.43 -9.89
CA LEU A 161 -17.64 26.03 -10.02
C LEU A 161 -18.58 27.22 -10.21
N LYS A 162 -18.28 28.37 -9.58
CA LYS A 162 -19.05 29.61 -9.76
C LYS A 162 -18.83 30.21 -11.15
N MET A 163 -17.61 30.15 -11.70
CA MET A 163 -17.32 30.52 -13.09
C MET A 163 -18.05 29.61 -14.09
N MET A 164 -18.04 28.29 -13.88
CA MET A 164 -18.72 27.34 -14.76
C MET A 164 -20.25 27.51 -14.75
N LYS A 165 -20.86 27.82 -13.60
CA LYS A 165 -22.30 28.14 -13.52
C LYS A 165 -22.66 29.46 -14.20
N LYS A 166 -21.74 30.44 -14.19
CA LYS A 166 -21.93 31.75 -14.82
C LYS A 166 -21.79 31.70 -16.36
N ASN A 167 -21.00 30.77 -16.87
CA ASN A 167 -20.73 30.57 -18.30
C ASN A 167 -21.50 29.40 -18.92
N ARG A 168 -22.67 29.02 -18.36
CA ARG A 168 -23.52 28.04 -19.05
C ARG A 168 -23.99 28.65 -20.38
N PRO A 169 -23.72 28.02 -21.54
CA PRO A 169 -24.46 28.35 -22.73
C PRO A 169 -25.94 28.03 -22.46
N ILE A 170 -26.82 28.97 -22.86
CA ILE A 170 -28.28 28.81 -22.80
C ILE A 170 -28.68 27.60 -23.63
#